data_AF-X1QUE7-F1
#
_entry.id   AF-X1QUE7-F1
#
_cell.length_a   1.000
_cell.length_b   1.000
_cell.length_c   1.000
_cell.angle_alpha   90.00
_cell.angle_beta   90.00
_cell.angle_gamma   90.00
#
_symmetry.space_group_name_H-M   'P 1'
#
loop_
_entity.id
_entity.type
_entity.pdbx_description
1 polymer ?
#
loop_
_entity_poly.entity_id
_entity_poly.type
_entity_poly.pdbx_seq_one_letter_code
_entity_poly.pdbx_strand_id
1 'polypeptide(L)'
;MTENYFEKGEKYRETYEAHGRNLLAINNAIENYKKALKLDQNNILYHYRLGYAYHLMRRLMEASSEYEIVLRLDPPQTPSEEFFELSLKYAPRIFVNPKEYFKLKDLVAVIHPIKPIIAYNLFWEDDIDYPGDNDPSDHEVVWIEFNKNKGEVTGVYTYFHKAILATEEAVKNANL
;
A
#
# COMPACT_ATOMS: atom_id res chain seq x y z
N MET A 1 27.55 -12.36 15.95
CA MET A 1 27.65 -11.66 14.65
C MET A 1 27.42 -10.19 14.90
N THR A 2 28.25 -9.31 14.35
CA THR A 2 28.10 -7.86 14.50
C THR A 2 26.94 -7.42 13.61
N GLU A 3 25.92 -6.80 14.20
CA GLU A 3 24.72 -6.32 13.49
C GLU A 3 25.13 -5.28 12.42
N ASN A 4 24.68 -5.49 11.18
CA ASN A 4 24.98 -4.57 10.07
C ASN A 4 24.14 -3.28 10.18
N TYR A 5 24.44 -2.27 9.36
CA TYR A 5 23.72 -0.99 9.45
C TYR A 5 22.22 -1.14 9.14
N PHE A 6 21.82 -2.00 8.21
CA PHE A 6 20.42 -2.20 7.88
C PHE A 6 19.64 -2.82 9.05
N GLU A 7 20.17 -3.87 9.66
CA GLU A 7 19.57 -4.54 10.83
C GLU A 7 19.39 -3.57 12.01
N LYS A 8 20.41 -2.73 12.28
CA LYS A 8 20.29 -1.64 13.26
C LYS A 8 19.16 -0.68 12.90
N GLY A 9 19.04 -0.34 11.62
CA GLY A 9 17.96 0.50 11.10
C GLY A 9 16.58 -0.08 11.40
N GLU A 10 16.36 -1.36 11.09
CA GLU A 10 15.12 -2.07 11.39
C GLU A 10 14.80 -2.06 12.88
N LYS A 11 15.77 -2.37 13.74
CA LYS A 11 15.58 -2.35 15.20
C LYS A 11 15.13 -0.99 15.72
N TYR A 12 15.74 0.09 15.23
CA TYR A 12 15.35 1.45 15.62
C TYR A 12 13.96 1.82 15.10
N ARG A 13 13.60 1.41 13.88
CA ARG A 13 12.27 1.61 13.30
C ARG A 13 11.19 0.86 14.07
N GLU A 14 11.42 -0.41 14.41
CA GLU A 14 10.51 -1.21 15.25
C GLU A 14 10.34 -0.59 16.63
N THR A 15 11.42 -0.06 17.22
CA THR A 15 11.37 0.68 18.48
C THR A 15 10.47 1.92 18.36
N TYR A 16 10.56 2.68 17.26
CA TYR A 16 9.70 3.82 16.98
C TYR A 16 8.21 3.45 16.95
N GLU A 17 7.86 2.37 16.24
CA GLU A 17 6.48 1.89 16.12
C GLU A 17 5.94 1.35 17.45
N ALA A 18 6.74 0.57 18.16
CA ALA A 18 6.33 -0.05 19.42
C ALA A 18 6.18 0.96 20.57
N HIS A 19 7.00 2.02 20.61
CA HIS A 19 7.07 2.95 21.74
C HIS A 19 6.47 4.33 21.44
N GLY A 20 5.47 4.41 20.56
CA GLY A 20 4.64 5.60 20.40
C GLY A 20 5.32 6.76 19.67
N ARG A 21 6.05 6.48 18.58
CA ARG A 21 6.65 7.47 17.67
C ARG A 21 7.82 8.27 18.25
N ASN A 22 8.79 7.59 18.85
CA ASN A 22 10.01 8.19 19.40
C ASN A 22 10.92 8.80 18.31
N LEU A 23 11.00 10.14 18.22
CA LEU A 23 11.78 10.85 17.20
C LEU A 23 13.28 10.47 17.16
N LEU A 24 13.90 10.15 18.29
CA LEU A 24 15.30 9.72 18.31
C LEU A 24 15.46 8.35 17.63
N ALA A 25 14.53 7.44 17.88
CA ALA A 25 14.55 6.12 17.29
C ALA A 25 14.41 6.19 15.75
N ILE A 26 13.43 6.92 15.23
CA ILE A 26 13.24 7.02 13.77
C ILE A 26 14.40 7.74 13.07
N ASN A 27 14.99 8.77 13.70
CA ASN A 27 16.19 9.42 13.17
C ASN A 27 17.39 8.47 13.13
N ASN A 28 17.57 7.63 14.16
CA ASN A 28 18.59 6.60 14.16
C ASN A 28 18.33 5.54 13.07
N ALA A 29 17.08 5.19 12.81
CA ALA A 29 16.72 4.28 11.71
C ALA A 29 17.15 4.87 10.36
N ILE A 30 16.77 6.12 10.09
CA ILE A 30 17.12 6.86 8.86
C ILE A 30 18.64 6.91 8.65
N GLU A 31 19.41 7.28 9.68
CA GLU A 31 20.87 7.39 9.56
C GLU A 31 21.54 6.04 9.34
N ASN A 32 20.99 4.96 9.89
CA ASN A 32 21.47 3.60 9.64
C ASN A 32 21.12 3.12 8.23
N TYR A 33 19.91 3.37 7.71
CA TYR A 33 19.56 3.06 6.33
C TYR A 33 20.42 3.83 5.32
N LYS A 34 20.69 5.12 5.56
CA LYS A 34 21.64 5.90 4.73
C LYS A 34 23.04 5.30 4.73
N LYS A 35 23.53 4.81 5.88
CA LYS A 35 24.84 4.13 5.95
C LYS A 35 24.82 2.80 5.20
N ALA A 36 23.72 2.05 5.26
CA ALA A 36 23.55 0.82 4.48
C ALA A 36 23.57 1.11 2.97
N LEU A 37 22.87 2.17 2.52
CA LEU A 37 22.88 2.62 1.12
C LEU A 37 24.25 3.10 0.65
N LYS A 38 25.09 3.68 1.53
CA LYS A 38 26.47 4.00 1.17
C LYS A 38 27.31 2.76 0.83
N LEU A 39 26.95 1.59 1.37
CA LEU A 39 27.61 0.32 1.09
C LEU A 39 27.02 -0.38 -0.14
N ASP A 40 25.71 -0.26 -0.36
CA ASP A 40 24.99 -0.81 -1.50
C ASP A 40 23.93 0.19 -1.98
N GLN A 41 24.29 1.00 -2.98
CA GLN A 41 23.50 2.14 -3.45
C GLN A 41 22.27 1.76 -4.25
N ASN A 42 22.19 0.52 -4.75
CA ASN A 42 21.06 0.06 -5.57
C ASN A 42 20.22 -0.98 -4.82
N ASN A 43 20.37 -1.07 -3.50
CA ASN A 43 19.60 -2.01 -2.72
C ASN A 43 18.15 -1.55 -2.59
N ILE A 44 17.25 -2.23 -3.30
CA ILE A 44 15.81 -1.91 -3.36
C ILE A 44 15.20 -1.86 -1.95
N LEU A 45 15.52 -2.84 -1.10
CA LEU A 45 14.97 -2.92 0.25
C LEU A 45 15.42 -1.74 1.12
N TYR A 46 16.64 -1.25 0.94
CA TYR A 46 17.16 -0.14 1.74
C TYR A 46 16.51 1.19 1.35
N HIS A 47 16.32 1.44 0.06
CA HIS A 47 15.53 2.57 -0.43
C HIS A 47 14.08 2.51 0.09
N TYR A 48 13.43 1.35 0.00
CA TYR A 48 12.07 1.18 0.52
C TYR A 48 11.98 1.49 2.01
N ARG A 49 12.91 0.99 2.82
CA ARG A 49 12.93 1.24 4.28
C ARG A 49 13.24 2.70 4.63
N LEU A 50 14.13 3.35 3.89
CA LEU A 50 14.42 4.76 4.07
C LEU A 50 13.21 5.63 3.71
N GLY A 51 12.56 5.35 2.57
CA GLY A 51 11.32 6.00 2.17
C GLY A 51 10.21 5.83 3.19
N TYR A 52 10.04 4.60 3.71
CA TYR A 52 9.06 4.33 4.78
C TYR A 52 9.38 5.07 6.08
N ALA A 53 10.65 5.18 6.47
CA ALA A 53 11.03 5.97 7.63
C ALA A 53 10.75 7.48 7.44
N TYR A 54 10.96 8.02 6.23
CA TYR A 54 10.57 9.40 5.90
C TYR A 54 9.05 9.59 5.92
N HIS A 55 8.30 8.64 5.36
CA HIS A 55 6.84 8.66 5.37
C HIS A 55 6.30 8.71 6.81
N LEU A 56 6.84 7.87 7.70
CA LEU A 56 6.48 7.85 9.13
C LEU A 56 6.74 9.18 9.85
N MET A 57 7.61 10.03 9.29
CA MET A 57 7.92 11.38 9.78
C MET A 57 7.18 12.49 9.02
N ARG A 58 6.22 12.17 8.14
CA ARG A 58 5.57 13.13 7.22
C ARG A 58 6.55 13.89 6.31
N ARG A 59 7.74 13.32 6.06
CA ARG A 59 8.74 13.85 5.12
C ARG A 59 8.44 13.32 3.72
N LEU A 60 7.29 13.73 3.18
CA LEU A 60 6.64 13.09 2.04
C LEU A 60 7.39 13.29 0.72
N MET A 61 8.06 14.44 0.53
CA MET A 61 8.94 14.64 -0.62
C MET A 61 10.13 13.67 -0.62
N GLU A 62 10.80 13.52 0.52
CA GLU A 62 11.91 12.56 0.63
C GLU A 62 11.42 11.11 0.53
N ALA A 63 10.27 10.80 1.13
CA ALA A 63 9.66 9.46 1.02
C ALA A 63 9.36 9.11 -0.44
N SER A 64 8.68 10.00 -1.16
CA SER A 64 8.34 9.82 -2.57
C SER A 64 9.60 9.61 -3.42
N SER A 65 10.64 10.43 -3.20
CA SER A 65 11.92 10.30 -3.92
C SER A 65 12.55 8.92 -3.74
N GLU A 66 12.53 8.36 -2.53
CA GLU A 66 13.05 7.01 -2.27
C GLU A 66 12.16 5.92 -2.89
N TYR A 67 10.82 6.09 -2.86
CA TYR A 67 9.91 5.17 -3.52
C TYR A 67 10.01 5.19 -5.06
N GLU A 68 10.26 6.35 -5.67
CA GLU A 68 10.55 6.46 -7.09
C GLU A 68 11.83 5.71 -7.49
N ILE A 69 12.83 5.64 -6.60
CA ILE A 69 14.02 4.82 -6.82
C ILE A 69 13.65 3.34 -6.77
N VAL A 70 12.85 2.91 -5.78
CA VAL A 70 12.34 1.53 -5.68
C VAL A 70 11.62 1.13 -6.98
N LEU A 71 10.67 1.93 -7.46
CA LEU A 71 9.91 1.65 -8.69
C LEU A 71 10.78 1.64 -9.95
N ARG A 72 11.93 2.31 -9.93
CA ARG A 72 12.88 2.31 -11.06
C ARG A 72 13.79 1.09 -11.05
N LEU A 73 14.23 0.67 -9.86
CA LEU A 73 15.11 -0.48 -9.66
C LEU A 73 14.34 -1.81 -9.76
N ASP A 74 13.10 -1.82 -9.29
CA ASP A 74 12.18 -2.96 -9.32
C ASP A 74 10.81 -2.50 -9.87
N PRO A 75 10.72 -2.29 -11.19
CA PRO A 75 9.47 -1.85 -11.79
C PRO A 75 8.39 -2.91 -11.63
N PRO A 76 7.13 -2.52 -11.39
CA PRO A 76 6.03 -3.46 -11.29
C PRO A 76 5.95 -4.29 -12.58
N GLN A 77 5.78 -5.59 -12.41
CA GLN A 77 5.61 -6.49 -13.55
C GLN A 77 4.28 -6.20 -14.24
N THR A 78 4.29 -6.21 -15.58
CA THR A 78 3.05 -6.19 -16.34
C THR A 78 2.21 -7.42 -15.96
N PRO A 79 0.94 -7.24 -15.56
CA PRO A 79 0.10 -8.39 -15.24
C PRO A 79 -0.04 -9.29 -16.47
N SER A 80 -0.10 -10.61 -16.25
CA SER A 80 -0.46 -11.53 -17.33
C SER A 80 -1.92 -11.28 -17.75
N GLU A 81 -2.26 -11.63 -18.98
CA GLU A 81 -3.64 -11.56 -19.48
C GLU A 81 -4.61 -12.28 -18.55
N GLU A 82 -4.20 -13.45 -18.03
CA GLU A 82 -4.99 -14.22 -17.05
C GLU A 82 -5.29 -13.41 -15.79
N PHE A 83 -4.28 -12.76 -15.21
CA PHE A 83 -4.47 -11.95 -14.00
C PHE A 83 -5.25 -10.67 -14.26
N PHE A 84 -5.07 -10.07 -15.43
CA PHE A 84 -5.84 -8.91 -15.85
C PHE A 84 -7.33 -9.27 -15.98
N GLU A 85 -7.66 -10.31 -16.73
CA GLU A 85 -9.03 -10.80 -16.88
C GLU A 85 -9.65 -11.24 -15.55
N LEU A 86 -8.86 -11.89 -14.68
CA LEU A 86 -9.31 -12.26 -13.33
C LEU A 86 -9.66 -11.02 -12.49
N SER A 87 -8.85 -9.96 -12.57
CA SER A 87 -9.11 -8.70 -11.88
C SER A 87 -10.34 -7.99 -12.42
N LEU A 88 -10.59 -8.02 -13.74
CA LEU A 88 -11.79 -7.43 -14.32
C LEU A 88 -13.05 -8.22 -13.94
N LYS A 89 -12.99 -9.55 -13.98
CA LYS A 89 -14.11 -10.43 -13.63
C LYS A 89 -14.64 -10.18 -12.23
N TYR A 90 -13.74 -9.95 -11.28
CA TYR A 90 -14.09 -9.76 -9.86
C TYR A 90 -13.96 -8.29 -9.42
N ALA A 91 -13.89 -7.35 -10.35
CA ALA A 91 -13.84 -5.94 -10.02
C ALA A 91 -15.15 -5.51 -9.33
N PRO A 92 -15.09 -4.82 -8.18
CA PRO A 92 -16.30 -4.36 -7.52
C PRO A 92 -16.97 -3.27 -8.35
N ARG A 93 -18.31 -3.30 -8.41
CA ARG A 93 -19.09 -2.16 -8.90
C ARG A 93 -19.21 -1.14 -7.77
N ILE A 94 -18.56 0.00 -7.94
CA ILE A 94 -18.55 1.08 -6.95
C ILE A 94 -19.68 2.06 -7.28
N PHE A 95 -20.57 2.27 -6.31
CA PHE A 95 -21.60 3.31 -6.40
C PHE A 95 -21.13 4.53 -5.62
N VAL A 96 -20.72 5.56 -6.34
CA VAL A 96 -20.39 6.86 -5.74
C VAL A 96 -21.66 7.65 -5.47
N ASN A 97 -21.67 8.39 -4.36
CA ASN A 97 -22.73 9.36 -4.09
C ASN A 97 -22.64 10.45 -5.19
N PRO A 98 -23.74 10.88 -5.84
CA PRO A 98 -23.68 11.99 -6.80
C PRO A 98 -23.17 13.31 -6.21
N LYS A 99 -23.16 13.44 -4.88
CA LYS A 99 -22.57 14.58 -4.15
C LYS A 99 -21.12 14.33 -3.73
N GLU A 100 -20.54 13.19 -4.09
CA GLU A 100 -19.12 12.95 -3.93
C GLU A 100 -18.37 13.90 -4.85
N TYR A 101 -17.56 14.77 -4.27
CA TYR A 101 -16.82 15.78 -5.01
C TYR A 101 -15.48 15.22 -5.49
N PHE A 102 -14.94 14.22 -4.78
CA PHE A 102 -13.66 13.62 -5.10
C PHE A 102 -13.79 12.54 -6.16
N LYS A 103 -13.07 12.71 -7.26
CA LYS A 103 -13.05 11.73 -8.35
C LYS A 103 -12.12 10.58 -7.99
N LEU A 104 -12.47 9.36 -8.36
CA LEU A 104 -11.50 8.26 -8.38
C LEU A 104 -10.39 8.62 -9.39
N LYS A 105 -9.15 8.73 -8.91
CA LYS A 105 -7.96 9.08 -9.70
C LYS A 105 -7.31 7.85 -10.30
N ASP A 106 -7.16 6.82 -9.49
CA ASP A 106 -6.47 5.60 -9.88
C ASP A 106 -6.99 4.39 -9.10
N LEU A 107 -6.67 3.20 -9.61
CA LEU A 107 -7.02 1.92 -9.00
C LEU A 107 -5.87 0.94 -9.18
N VAL A 108 -5.50 0.26 -8.09
CA VAL A 108 -4.53 -0.85 -8.13
C VAL A 108 -5.17 -2.12 -7.60
N ALA A 109 -5.27 -3.13 -8.47
CA ALA A 109 -5.69 -4.48 -8.09
C ALA A 109 -4.46 -5.33 -7.69
N VAL A 110 -4.49 -5.87 -6.48
CA VAL A 110 -3.44 -6.74 -5.94
C VAL A 110 -4.02 -8.14 -5.73
N ILE A 111 -3.57 -9.09 -6.55
CA ILE A 111 -3.98 -10.49 -6.45
C ILE A 111 -3.15 -11.17 -5.38
N HIS A 112 -3.81 -11.74 -4.37
CA HIS A 112 -3.12 -12.45 -3.31
C HIS A 112 -2.45 -13.72 -3.89
N PRO A 113 -1.17 -14.02 -3.56
CA PRO A 113 -0.42 -15.09 -4.22
C PRO A 113 -0.97 -16.51 -3.96
N ILE A 114 -1.60 -16.71 -2.81
CA ILE A 114 -2.10 -18.03 -2.37
C ILE A 114 -3.63 -18.10 -2.26
N LYS A 115 -4.24 -17.16 -1.54
CA LYS A 115 -5.69 -17.10 -1.30
C LYS A 115 -6.42 -16.57 -2.53
N PRO A 116 -7.68 -16.99 -2.78
CA PRO A 116 -8.48 -16.45 -3.86
C PRO A 116 -9.09 -15.11 -3.44
N ILE A 117 -8.23 -14.13 -3.21
CA ILE A 117 -8.59 -12.77 -2.77
C ILE A 117 -7.91 -11.77 -3.71
N ILE A 118 -8.66 -10.78 -4.17
CA ILE A 118 -8.12 -9.60 -4.85
C ILE A 118 -8.40 -8.39 -3.97
N ALA A 119 -7.36 -7.60 -3.69
CA ALA A 119 -7.52 -6.30 -3.05
C ALA A 119 -7.60 -5.22 -4.15
N TYR A 120 -8.66 -4.43 -4.14
CA TYR A 120 -8.81 -3.25 -4.99
C TYR A 120 -8.52 -2.02 -4.14
N ASN A 121 -7.38 -1.40 -4.38
CA ASN A 121 -6.98 -0.14 -3.76
C ASN A 121 -7.48 1.00 -4.63
N LEU A 122 -8.28 1.87 -4.04
CA LEU A 122 -8.96 2.98 -4.69
C LEU A 122 -8.33 4.27 -4.21
N PHE A 123 -7.82 5.07 -5.14
CA PHE A 123 -7.16 6.34 -4.85
C PHE A 123 -8.06 7.48 -5.32
N TRP A 124 -8.61 8.24 -4.38
CA TRP A 124 -9.52 9.35 -4.67
C TRP A 124 -8.76 10.66 -4.81
N GLU A 125 -9.35 11.66 -5.45
CA GLU A 125 -8.84 13.02 -5.38
C GLU A 125 -8.89 13.52 -3.94
N ASP A 126 -7.96 14.41 -3.57
CA ASP A 126 -7.92 15.04 -2.25
C ASP A 126 -8.12 16.56 -2.42
N ASP A 127 -8.71 17.25 -1.43
CA ASP A 127 -8.88 18.71 -1.39
C ASP A 127 -7.78 19.43 -0.59
N ILE A 128 -6.91 18.72 0.11
CA ILE A 128 -5.85 19.34 0.90
C ILE A 128 -4.57 19.44 0.06
N ASP A 129 -4.16 20.67 -0.24
CA ASP A 129 -2.85 21.05 -0.81
C ASP A 129 -2.40 20.31 -2.11
N TYR A 130 -3.37 19.77 -2.88
CA TYR A 130 -3.14 19.19 -4.20
C TYR A 130 -3.07 20.24 -5.34
N PRO A 131 -2.16 20.11 -6.33
CA PRO A 131 -0.99 19.22 -6.35
C PRO A 131 0.24 19.91 -5.73
N GLY A 132 0.94 19.26 -4.78
CA GLY A 132 2.25 19.77 -4.36
C GLY A 132 2.90 19.22 -3.09
N ASP A 133 2.19 18.49 -2.25
CA ASP A 133 2.68 18.07 -0.92
C ASP A 133 3.06 16.59 -0.80
N ASN A 134 2.76 15.78 -1.82
CA ASN A 134 2.90 14.32 -1.82
C ASN A 134 2.15 13.63 -0.66
N ASP A 135 1.10 14.26 -0.11
CA ASP A 135 0.21 13.55 0.82
C ASP A 135 -0.52 12.45 0.03
N PRO A 136 -0.56 11.20 0.52
CA PRO A 136 -1.38 10.17 -0.10
C PRO A 136 -2.82 10.65 -0.25
N SER A 137 -3.34 10.52 -1.47
CA SER A 137 -4.78 10.58 -1.73
C SER A 137 -5.57 9.75 -0.71
N ASP A 138 -6.81 10.16 -0.45
CA ASP A 138 -7.79 9.31 0.23
C ASP A 138 -7.77 7.90 -0.39
N HIS A 139 -7.40 6.92 0.44
CA HIS A 139 -7.15 5.55 0.05
C HIS A 139 -8.16 4.64 0.71
N GLU A 140 -9.00 4.03 -0.11
CA GLU A 140 -9.94 3.00 0.31
C GLU A 140 -9.53 1.66 -0.27
N VAL A 141 -9.88 0.58 0.44
CA VAL A 141 -9.54 -0.78 0.01
C VAL A 141 -10.72 -1.72 0.18
N VAL A 142 -11.05 -2.42 -0.91
CA VAL A 142 -12.04 -3.49 -0.92
C VAL A 142 -11.34 -4.80 -1.25
N TRP A 143 -11.53 -5.82 -0.42
CA TRP A 143 -11.10 -7.18 -0.71
C TRP A 143 -12.28 -8.00 -1.21
N ILE A 144 -12.08 -8.69 -2.33
CA ILE A 144 -13.03 -9.61 -2.91
C ILE A 144 -12.46 -11.01 -2.81
N GLU A 145 -13.09 -11.87 -2.00
CA GLU A 145 -12.82 -13.30 -1.97
C GLU A 145 -13.75 -14.01 -2.95
N PHE A 146 -13.23 -15.00 -3.68
CA PHE A 146 -13.97 -15.68 -4.74
C PHE A 146 -13.67 -17.18 -4.81
N ASN A 147 -14.56 -17.91 -5.47
CA ASN A 147 -14.36 -19.30 -5.81
C ASN A 147 -14.03 -19.44 -7.31
N LYS A 148 -12.76 -19.78 -7.62
CA LYS A 148 -12.27 -19.96 -8.99
C LYS A 148 -13.09 -20.95 -9.82
N ASN A 149 -13.56 -22.04 -9.21
CA ASN A 149 -14.26 -23.12 -9.91
C ASN A 149 -15.71 -22.77 -10.22
N LYS A 150 -16.38 -22.07 -9.29
CA LYS A 150 -17.78 -21.69 -9.44
C LYS A 150 -17.97 -20.36 -10.16
N GLY A 151 -16.94 -19.52 -10.18
CA GLY A 151 -17.04 -18.17 -10.74
C GLY A 151 -17.75 -17.18 -9.82
N GLU A 152 -17.99 -17.53 -8.56
CA GLU A 152 -18.80 -16.76 -7.61
C GLU A 152 -17.91 -15.97 -6.63
N VAL A 153 -18.38 -14.81 -6.19
CA VAL A 153 -17.83 -14.06 -5.05
C VAL A 153 -18.30 -14.74 -3.76
N THR A 154 -17.38 -15.00 -2.84
CA THR A 154 -17.65 -15.65 -1.54
C THR A 154 -17.47 -14.70 -0.36
N GLY A 155 -16.78 -13.59 -0.55
CA GLY A 155 -16.54 -12.61 0.49
C GLY A 155 -16.32 -11.21 -0.09
N VAL A 156 -16.84 -10.20 0.59
CA VAL A 156 -16.61 -8.78 0.29
C VAL A 156 -16.24 -8.11 1.60
N TYR A 157 -15.07 -7.50 1.64
CA TYR A 157 -14.52 -6.87 2.84
C TYR A 157 -14.05 -5.46 2.54
N THR A 158 -14.17 -4.55 3.51
CA THR A 158 -13.57 -3.22 3.44
C THR A 158 -12.96 -2.85 4.78
N TYR A 159 -11.94 -2.00 4.76
CA TYR A 159 -11.42 -1.40 5.99
C TYR A 159 -12.24 -0.16 6.32
N PHE A 160 -12.61 0.03 7.58
CA PHE A 160 -13.25 1.24 8.05
C PHE A 160 -12.85 1.48 9.51
N HIS A 161 -12.18 2.60 9.79
CA HIS A 161 -11.83 3.05 11.14
C HIS A 161 -11.30 1.94 12.07
N LYS A 162 -10.24 1.23 11.66
CA LYS A 162 -9.58 0.13 12.40
C LYS A 162 -10.37 -1.18 12.49
N ALA A 163 -11.45 -1.31 11.76
CA ALA A 163 -12.21 -2.55 11.62
C ALA A 163 -12.20 -3.04 10.16
N ILE A 164 -12.23 -4.36 9.99
CA ILE A 164 -12.58 -4.97 8.70
C ILE A 164 -14.07 -5.28 8.76
N LEU A 165 -14.85 -4.72 7.83
CA LEU A 165 -16.29 -4.92 7.72
C LEU A 165 -16.60 -5.90 6.60
N ALA A 166 -17.61 -6.74 6.79
CA ALA A 166 -18.14 -7.66 5.78
C ALA A 166 -19.61 -7.99 6.08
N THR A 167 -20.41 -8.23 5.03
CA THR A 167 -21.82 -8.63 5.18
C THR A 167 -22.20 -9.70 4.16
N GLU A 168 -23.16 -10.57 4.51
CA GLU A 168 -23.73 -11.53 3.56
C GLU A 168 -24.46 -10.84 2.40
N GLU A 169 -25.05 -9.67 2.65
CA GLU A 169 -25.75 -8.89 1.63
C GLU A 169 -24.80 -8.35 0.56
N ALA A 170 -23.61 -7.91 0.95
CA ALA A 170 -22.58 -7.50 -0.01
C ALA A 170 -22.16 -8.65 -0.93
N VAL A 171 -22.02 -9.87 -0.39
CA VAL A 171 -21.73 -11.07 -1.18
C VAL A 171 -22.87 -11.41 -2.13
N LYS A 172 -24.13 -11.33 -1.67
CA LYS A 172 -25.31 -11.55 -2.53
C LYS A 172 -25.33 -10.54 -3.68
N ASN A 173 -25.18 -9.25 -3.38
CA ASN A 173 -25.18 -8.17 -4.37
C ASN A 173 -24.03 -8.29 -5.38
N ALA A 174 -22.86 -8.78 -4.96
CA ALA A 174 -21.71 -8.98 -5.84
C ALA A 174 -21.91 -10.11 -6.87
N ASN A 175 -22.87 -11.01 -6.64
CA ASN A 175 -23.19 -12.13 -7.54
C ASN A 175 -24.50 -11.91 -8.35
N LEU A 176 -25.11 -10.72 -8.29
CA LEU A 176 -26.28 -10.33 -9.10
C LEU A 176 -25.87 -9.83 -10.49
#